data_AF-A0A0B7IJN2-F1
#
_entry.id   AF-A0A0B7IJN2-F1
#
_cell.length_a   1.000
_cell.length_b   1.000
_cell.length_c   1.000
_cell.angle_alpha   90.00
_cell.angle_beta   90.00
_cell.angle_gamma   90.00
#
_symmetry.space_group_name_H-M   'P 1'
#
loop_
_entity.id
_entity.type
_entity.pdbx_description
1 polymer ?
#
loop_
_entity_poly.entity_id
_entity_poly.type
_entity_poly.pdbx_seq_one_letter_code
_entity_poly.pdbx_strand_id
1 'polypeptide(L)'
;MKNWIILFFIFRENNFFNNLVNYIDFNKSLFFDPNQNIDFKIIDIQDLVVQTRRIFRESGCEIISVPIKKLVLNESLDFFPMQSFLTDNLCSETLKQAIEQNNITGFEFSELDYEVVVG
;
A
#
# COMPACT_ATOMS: atom_id res chain seq x y z
N MET A 1 -6.92 -0.17 -14.84
CA MET A 1 -7.35 0.95 -13.99
C MET A 1 -6.08 1.56 -13.42
N LYS A 2 -5.91 2.90 -13.40
CA LYS A 2 -4.76 3.54 -12.74
C LYS A 2 -5.11 3.81 -11.28
N ASN A 3 -4.12 3.73 -10.39
CA ASN A 3 -4.26 3.97 -8.95
C ASN A 3 -3.33 5.12 -8.53
N TRP A 4 -3.68 5.80 -7.44
CA TRP A 4 -2.96 6.95 -6.87
C TRP A 4 -2.79 6.78 -5.37
N ILE A 5 -1.73 7.37 -4.80
CA ILE A 5 -1.64 7.59 -3.35
C ILE A 5 -2.57 8.75 -2.99
N ILE A 6 -3.33 8.58 -1.92
CA ILE A 6 -4.20 9.60 -1.34
C ILE A 6 -3.85 9.84 0.13
N LEU A 7 -3.51 11.09 0.47
CA LEU A 7 -3.26 11.50 1.85
C LEU A 7 -4.52 12.16 2.42
N PHE A 8 -4.91 11.72 3.62
CA PHE A 8 -6.01 12.28 4.40
C PHE A 8 -5.60 12.49 5.85
N PHE A 9 -6.16 13.52 6.48
CA PHE A 9 -6.12 13.68 7.93
C PHE A 9 -7.31 12.91 8.57
N ILE A 10 -7.09 11.72 9.15
CA ILE A 10 -8.13 11.00 9.92
C ILE A 10 -7.56 10.45 11.24
N PHE A 11 -8.34 10.65 12.32
CA PHE A 11 -8.12 10.14 13.67
C PHE A 11 -8.09 8.61 13.71
N ARG A 12 -7.07 8.04 14.36
CA ARG A 12 -6.89 6.59 14.53
C ARG A 12 -8.03 5.99 15.35
N GLU A 13 -8.87 5.17 14.73
CA GLU A 13 -9.66 4.16 15.44
C GLU A 13 -9.02 2.78 15.24
N ASN A 14 -8.70 2.11 16.35
CA ASN A 14 -7.72 1.01 16.43
C ASN A 14 -8.19 -0.37 15.91
N ASN A 15 -9.19 -0.48 15.02
CA ASN A 15 -9.80 -1.79 14.71
C ASN A 15 -9.95 -2.19 13.22
N PHE A 16 -9.32 -1.50 12.25
CA PHE A 16 -9.41 -1.86 10.81
C PHE A 16 -8.29 -2.82 10.31
N PHE A 17 -7.73 -3.65 11.19
CA PHE A 17 -6.44 -4.31 10.92
C PHE A 17 -6.51 -5.68 10.19
N ASN A 18 -7.61 -6.43 10.20
CA ASN A 18 -7.54 -7.83 9.73
C ASN A 18 -8.21 -8.13 8.38
N ASN A 19 -9.07 -7.25 7.85
CA ASN A 19 -9.83 -7.58 6.64
C ASN A 19 -9.16 -7.12 5.34
N LEU A 20 -8.21 -6.17 5.41
CA LEU A 20 -7.68 -5.51 4.21
C LEU A 20 -6.63 -6.35 3.47
N VAL A 21 -5.88 -7.18 4.20
CA VAL A 21 -4.89 -8.08 3.59
C VAL A 21 -5.52 -9.16 2.70
N ASN A 22 -6.80 -9.47 2.89
CA ASN A 22 -7.53 -10.44 2.06
C ASN A 22 -7.76 -9.93 0.64
N TYR A 23 -7.61 -8.62 0.41
CA TYR A 23 -7.68 -8.05 -0.92
C TYR A 23 -6.34 -8.09 -1.65
N ILE A 24 -5.25 -8.57 -1.03
CA ILE A 24 -3.92 -8.65 -1.63
C ILE A 24 -3.61 -10.11 -1.99
N ASP A 25 -3.20 -10.35 -3.25
CA ASP A 25 -2.55 -11.60 -3.66
C ASP A 25 -1.04 -11.46 -3.42
N PHE A 26 -0.57 -11.89 -2.25
CA PHE A 26 0.84 -11.81 -1.87
C PHE A 26 1.76 -12.61 -2.81
N ASN A 27 1.30 -13.77 -3.28
CA ASN A 27 2.08 -14.64 -4.16
C ASN A 27 2.33 -13.99 -5.53
N LYS A 28 1.33 -13.29 -6.08
CA LYS A 28 1.48 -12.57 -7.35
C LYS A 28 2.11 -11.18 -7.19
N SER A 29 2.10 -10.61 -5.99
CA SER A 29 2.76 -9.32 -5.67
C SER A 29 4.30 -9.44 -5.65
N LEU A 30 5.01 -8.31 -5.78
CA LEU A 30 6.47 -8.24 -5.78
C LEU A 30 6.94 -7.11 -4.87
N PHE A 31 7.87 -7.45 -3.97
CA PHE A 31 8.44 -6.56 -2.97
C PHE A 31 9.94 -6.41 -3.20
N PHE A 32 10.53 -5.38 -2.60
CA PHE A 32 11.93 -5.04 -2.77
C PHE A 32 12.59 -4.81 -1.42
N ASP A 33 13.75 -5.42 -1.22
CA ASP A 33 14.60 -5.19 -0.06
C ASP A 33 15.69 -4.18 -0.45
N PRO A 34 15.60 -2.92 0.01
CA PRO A 34 16.56 -1.88 -0.34
C PRO A 34 17.92 -2.06 0.36
N ASN A 35 17.97 -2.75 1.51
CA ASN A 35 19.24 -2.98 2.21
C ASN A 35 20.10 -4.02 1.47
N GLN A 36 19.43 -5.00 0.84
CA GLN A 36 20.09 -6.05 0.07
C GLN A 36 20.07 -5.81 -1.43
N ASN A 37 19.29 -4.84 -1.89
CA ASN A 37 19.03 -4.54 -3.30
C ASN A 37 18.52 -5.76 -4.09
N ILE A 38 17.54 -6.48 -3.52
CA ILE A 38 16.95 -7.69 -4.14
C ILE A 38 15.43 -7.63 -4.16
N ASP A 39 14.86 -8.26 -5.19
CA ASP A 39 13.42 -8.52 -5.25
C ASP A 39 13.08 -9.78 -4.47
N PHE A 40 11.96 -9.77 -3.77
CA PHE A 40 11.50 -10.92 -3.00
C PHE A 40 9.98 -11.04 -2.98
N LYS A 41 9.52 -12.21 -2.57
CA LYS A 41 8.11 -12.54 -2.40
C LYS A 41 7.77 -12.55 -0.93
N ILE A 42 6.58 -12.07 -0.63
CA ILE A 42 5.95 -12.24 0.68
C ILE A 42 4.91 -13.35 0.52
N ILE A 43 4.85 -14.24 1.48
CA ILE A 43 3.93 -15.39 1.43
C ILE A 43 2.56 -15.00 2.01
N ASP A 44 2.58 -14.30 3.14
CA ASP A 44 1.38 -13.90 3.88
C ASP A 44 1.65 -12.67 4.77
N ILE A 45 0.67 -12.30 5.59
CA ILE A 45 0.80 -11.17 6.51
C ILE A 45 1.86 -11.39 7.60
N GLN A 46 2.09 -12.62 8.05
CA GLN A 46 3.10 -12.88 9.08
C GLN A 46 4.50 -12.68 8.49
N ASP A 47 4.73 -13.17 7.28
CA ASP A 47 5.95 -12.92 6.54
C ASP A 47 6.14 -11.42 6.27
N LEU A 48 5.09 -10.69 5.84
CA LEU A 48 5.17 -9.22 5.72
C LEU A 48 5.66 -8.56 7.00
N VAL A 49 5.08 -8.89 8.16
CA VAL A 49 5.49 -8.32 9.44
C VAL A 49 6.95 -8.66 9.78
N VAL A 50 7.40 -9.89 9.48
CA VAL A 50 8.80 -10.31 9.69
C VAL A 50 9.74 -9.52 8.80
N GLN A 51 9.43 -9.40 7.51
CA GLN A 51 10.26 -8.71 6.53
C GLN A 51 10.30 -7.20 6.80
N THR A 52 9.17 -6.57 7.17
CA THR A 52 9.14 -5.16 7.61
C THR A 52 10.07 -4.93 8.79
N ARG A 53 10.00 -5.78 9.82
CA ARG A 53 10.87 -5.64 11.01
C ARG A 53 12.35 -5.85 10.67
N ARG A 54 12.65 -6.77 9.76
CA ARG A 54 14.01 -7.03 9.28
C ARG A 54 14.56 -5.81 8.55
N ILE A 55 13.85 -5.31 7.54
CA ILE A 55 14.24 -4.15 6.74
C ILE A 55 14.38 -2.89 7.60
N PHE A 56 13.45 -2.67 8.53
CA PHE A 56 13.52 -1.55 9.47
C PHE A 56 14.78 -1.58 10.33
N ARG A 57 15.15 -2.76 10.86
CA ARG A 57 16.36 -2.90 11.68
C ARG A 57 17.63 -2.76 10.87
N GLU A 58 17.69 -3.41 9.70
CA GLU A 58 18.86 -3.40 8.81
C GLU A 58 19.14 -2.01 8.23
N SER A 59 18.11 -1.21 8.00
CA SER A 59 18.23 0.18 7.51
C SER A 59 18.59 1.20 8.60
N GLY A 60 18.84 0.77 9.85
CA GLY A 60 19.09 1.71 10.95
C GLY A 60 17.85 2.54 11.32
N CYS A 61 16.65 1.97 11.15
CA CYS A 61 15.36 2.59 11.42
C CYS A 61 14.91 3.65 10.40
N GLU A 62 15.52 3.72 9.21
CA GLU A 62 15.14 4.67 8.15
C GLU A 62 13.93 4.19 7.33
N ILE A 63 13.79 2.88 7.13
CA ILE A 63 12.79 2.30 6.24
C ILE A 63 11.68 1.65 7.05
N ILE A 64 10.53 2.33 7.15
CA ILE A 64 9.45 2.01 8.10
C ILE A 64 8.43 0.99 7.59
N SER A 65 8.42 0.70 6.28
CA SER A 65 7.54 -0.28 5.61
C SER A 65 8.33 -1.02 4.53
N VAL A 66 7.86 -2.21 4.13
CA VAL A 66 8.47 -2.95 3.01
C VAL A 66 8.16 -2.23 1.69
N PRO A 67 9.17 -1.84 0.91
CA PRO A 67 8.94 -1.27 -0.42
C PRO A 67 8.25 -2.24 -1.37
N ILE A 68 7.30 -1.72 -2.13
CA ILE A 68 6.50 -2.46 -3.11
C ILE A 68 7.05 -2.14 -4.50
N LYS A 69 7.12 -3.15 -5.37
CA LYS A 69 7.31 -2.94 -6.83
C LYS A 69 6.05 -3.24 -7.61
N LYS A 70 5.28 -4.24 -7.17
CA LYS A 70 4.00 -4.63 -7.73
C LYS A 70 3.05 -5.10 -6.64
N LEU A 71 1.88 -4.51 -6.57
CA LEU A 71 0.78 -4.98 -5.72
C LEU A 71 -0.31 -5.58 -6.59
N VAL A 72 -0.69 -6.83 -6.29
CA VAL A 72 -1.81 -7.50 -6.95
C VAL A 72 -2.98 -7.53 -5.99
N LEU A 73 -4.09 -6.93 -6.40
CA LEU A 73 -5.35 -6.96 -5.67
C LEU A 73 -6.28 -8.05 -6.23
N ASN A 74 -6.98 -8.75 -5.35
CA ASN A 74 -7.95 -9.78 -5.72
C ASN A 74 -9.22 -9.20 -6.35
N GLU A 75 -9.49 -7.91 -6.14
CA GLU A 75 -10.63 -7.20 -6.71
C GLU A 75 -10.32 -5.73 -6.96
N SER A 76 -11.19 -5.08 -7.74
CA SER A 76 -11.08 -3.65 -8.03
C SER A 76 -11.69 -2.84 -6.90
N LEU A 77 -10.86 -2.04 -6.21
CA LEU A 77 -11.28 -1.18 -5.11
C LEU A 77 -11.08 0.30 -5.47
N ASP A 78 -12.08 1.12 -5.20
CA ASP A 78 -11.98 2.58 -5.37
C ASP A 78 -11.14 3.24 -4.27
N PHE A 79 -11.10 2.64 -3.08
CA PHE A 79 -10.28 3.09 -1.96
C PHE A 79 -9.73 1.87 -1.20
N PHE A 80 -8.44 1.91 -0.89
CA PHE A 80 -7.76 0.85 -0.15
C PHE A 80 -6.76 1.45 0.86
N PRO A 81 -7.11 1.49 2.16
CA PRO A 81 -6.27 2.13 3.17
C PRO A 81 -5.14 1.20 3.62
N MET A 82 -3.92 1.41 3.12
CA MET A 82 -2.77 0.56 3.46
C MET A 82 -1.88 1.14 4.57
N GLN A 83 -2.19 2.30 5.14
CA GLN A 83 -1.37 2.94 6.20
C GLN A 83 -1.03 1.99 7.35
N SER A 84 -1.91 1.03 7.63
CA SER A 84 -1.70 0.00 8.65
C SER A 84 -0.54 -0.97 8.37
N PHE A 85 -0.03 -1.06 7.13
CA PHE A 85 0.98 -2.04 6.72
C PHE A 85 2.08 -1.49 5.80
N LEU A 86 1.72 -0.56 4.92
CA LEU A 86 2.52 -0.13 3.77
C LEU A 86 2.49 1.39 3.56
N THR A 87 2.20 2.14 4.64
CA THR A 87 2.25 3.62 4.73
C THR A 87 1.33 4.44 3.81
N ASP A 88 0.82 3.86 2.73
CA ASP A 88 0.03 4.55 1.72
C ASP A 88 -1.47 4.27 1.86
N ASN A 89 -2.32 5.19 1.38
CA ASN A 89 -3.69 4.81 1.02
C ASN A 89 -3.80 4.89 -0.49
N LEU A 90 -4.41 3.89 -1.10
CA LEU A 90 -4.66 3.88 -2.54
C LEU A 90 -6.07 4.38 -2.83
N CYS A 91 -6.22 5.14 -3.91
CA CYS A 91 -7.51 5.37 -4.55
C CYS A 91 -7.46 5.03 -6.03
N SER A 92 -8.62 4.69 -6.61
CA SER A 92 -8.76 4.59 -8.06
C SER A 92 -8.69 5.98 -8.71
N GLU A 93 -8.29 6.01 -9.97
CA GLU A 93 -8.40 7.20 -10.82
C GLU A 93 -9.84 7.74 -10.85
N THR A 94 -10.83 6.85 -10.92
CA THR A 94 -12.25 7.24 -10.96
C THR A 94 -12.65 7.98 -9.67
N LEU A 95 -12.23 7.49 -8.51
CA LEU A 95 -12.52 8.15 -7.23
C LEU A 95 -11.80 9.50 -7.14
N LYS A 96 -10.52 9.57 -7.53
CA LYS A 96 -9.76 10.83 -7.60
C LYS A 96 -10.51 11.86 -8.45
N GLN A 97 -10.91 11.50 -9.67
CA GLN A 97 -11.64 12.39 -10.57
C GLN A 97 -12.97 12.85 -9.98
N ALA A 98 -13.71 11.96 -9.31
CA ALA A 98 -14.95 12.32 -8.64
C ALA A 98 -14.72 13.34 -7.52
N ILE A 99 -13.67 13.19 -6.72
CA ILE A 99 -13.30 14.12 -5.64
C ILE A 99 -12.96 15.51 -6.22
N GLU A 100 -12.11 15.55 -7.26
CA GLU A 100 -11.69 16.78 -7.92
C GLU A 100 -12.88 17.49 -8.60
N GLN A 101 -13.72 16.76 -9.34
CA GLN A 101 -14.87 17.32 -10.05
C GLN A 101 -15.95 17.89 -9.12
N ASN A 102 -16.11 17.30 -7.93
CA ASN A 102 -17.06 17.76 -6.93
C ASN A 102 -16.49 18.83 -5.99
N ASN A 103 -15.25 19.31 -6.23
CA ASN A 103 -14.55 20.28 -5.38
C ASN A 103 -14.49 19.86 -3.90
N ILE A 104 -14.34 18.56 -3.64
CA ILE A 104 -14.18 18.04 -2.28
C ILE A 104 -12.75 18.35 -1.82
N THR A 105 -12.60 19.08 -0.72
CA THR A 105 -11.31 19.56 -0.20
C THR A 105 -10.79 18.70 0.96
N GLY A 106 -9.49 18.79 1.25
CA GLY A 106 -8.84 18.04 2.34
C GLY A 106 -8.11 16.74 1.90
N PHE A 107 -7.84 16.62 0.60
CA PHE A 107 -7.26 15.45 -0.04
C PHE A 107 -6.05 15.91 -0.86
N GLU A 108 -4.95 15.18 -0.76
CA GLU A 108 -3.78 15.35 -1.64
C GLU A 108 -3.52 14.03 -2.36
N PHE A 109 -3.20 14.12 -3.65
CA PHE A 109 -2.95 12.97 -4.51
C PHE A 109 -1.52 13.01 -5.03
N SER A 110 -0.86 11.85 -5.01
CA SER A 110 0.44 11.66 -5.66
C SER A 110 0.44 10.41 -6.53
N GLU A 111 1.29 10.43 -7.55
CA GLU A 111 1.52 9.25 -8.39
C GLU A 111 2.14 8.12 -7.56
N LEU A 112 1.86 6.89 -7.97
CA LEU A 112 2.51 5.70 -7.43
C LEU A 112 3.88 5.53 -8.08
N ASP A 113 4.86 5.13 -7.27
CA ASP A 113 6.17 4.67 -7.72
C ASP A 113 6.23 3.14 -7.91
N TYR A 114 5.09 2.45 -7.77
CA TYR A 114 4.92 1.02 -7.99
C TYR A 114 3.66 0.67 -8.80
N GLU A 115 3.64 -0.53 -9.37
CA GLU A 115 2.52 -1.02 -10.16
C GLU A 115 1.40 -1.57 -9.25
N VAL A 116 0.14 -1.24 -9.53
CA VAL A 116 -1.03 -1.89 -8.93
C VAL A 116 -1.83 -2.56 -10.04
N VAL A 117 -2.14 -3.85 -9.87
CA VAL A 117 -2.95 -4.63 -10.80
C VAL A 117 -4.07 -5.35 -10.08
N VAL A 118 -5.13 -5.70 -10.81
CA VAL A 118 -6.22 -6.56 -10.33
C VAL A 118 -6.13 -7.89 -11.06
N GLY A 119 -6.15 -9.03 -10.37
CA GLY A 119 -6.09 -10.34 -11.03
C GLY A 119 -6.02 -11.56 -10.13
#